data_AF-A0ABD3ULX5-F1
#
_entry.id   AF-A0ABD3ULX5-F1
#
_cell.length_a   1.000
_cell.length_b   1.000
_cell.length_c   1.000
_cell.angle_alpha   90.00
_cell.angle_beta   90.00
_cell.angle_gamma   90.00
#
_symmetry.space_group_name_H-M   'P 1'
#
loop_
_entity.id
_entity.type
_entity.pdbx_description
1 polymer ?
#
loop_
_entity_poly.entity_id
_entity_poly.type
_entity_poly.pdbx_seq_one_letter_code
_entity_poly.pdbx_strand_id
1 'polypeptide(L)' 'MGKQPVRMKAVVYALSPFQQKVMPGLWKDLPGKISHKISDSWLNATLLLTPLIGTYSSNLDMFNFVIEE' A
#
# COMPACT_ATOMS: atom_id res chain seq x y z
N MET A 1 -21.35 -17.80 10.45
CA MET A 1 -21.99 -16.49 10.57
C MET A 1 -22.92 -16.25 9.38
N GLY A 2 -24.13 -16.82 9.40
CA GLY A 2 -25.13 -16.58 8.37
C GLY A 2 -26.02 -15.41 8.79
N LYS A 3 -25.74 -14.20 8.30
CA LYS A 3 -26.63 -13.06 8.48
C LYS A 3 -27.60 -13.01 7.29
N GLN A 4 -28.88 -12.85 7.61
CA GLN A 4 -29.95 -12.76 6.63
C GLN A 4 -29.69 -11.59 5.67
N PRO A 5 -29.63 -11.81 4.34
CA PRO A 5 -29.32 -10.75 3.40
C PRO A 5 -30.46 -9.72 3.39
N VAL A 6 -30.14 -8.47 3.71
CA VAL A 6 -31.08 -7.34 3.68
C VAL A 6 -31.37 -7.01 2.22
N ARG A 7 -32.65 -7.09 1.83
CA ARG A 7 -33.09 -6.77 0.47
C ARG A 7 -32.99 -5.26 0.23
N MET A 8 -32.02 -4.86 -0.57
CA MET A 8 -31.84 -3.46 -1.00
C MET A 8 -32.67 -3.22 -2.26
N LYS A 9 -33.50 -2.18 -2.28
CA LYS A 9 -34.16 -1.71 -3.52
C LYS A 9 -33.16 -0.88 -4.32
N ALA A 10 -32.31 -1.55 -5.10
CA ALA A 10 -31.33 -0.91 -5.97
C ALA A 10 -31.48 -1.40 -7.41
N VAL A 11 -31.43 -0.46 -8.36
CA VAL A 11 -31.39 -0.79 -9.79
C VAL A 11 -29.91 -0.89 -10.18
N VAL A 12 -29.48 -2.08 -10.62
CA VAL A 12 -28.09 -2.33 -11.00
C VAL A 12 -28.03 -2.50 -12.51
N TYR A 13 -27.36 -1.55 -13.17
CA TYR A 13 -27.04 -1.64 -14.58
C TYR A 13 -25.65 -2.26 -14.73
N ALA A 14 -25.58 -3.44 -15.35
CA ALA A 14 -24.33 -4.11 -15.67
C ALA A 14 -24.18 -4.21 -17.20
N LEU A 15 -22.97 -3.98 -17.69
CA LEU A 15 -22.61 -4.25 -19.08
C LEU A 15 -22.07 -5.68 -19.20
N SER A 16 -22.21 -6.29 -20.37
CA SER A 16 -21.62 -7.61 -20.65
C SER A 16 -20.10 -7.58 -20.45
N PRO A 17 -19.50 -8.53 -19.72
CA PRO A 17 -18.06 -8.60 -19.49
C PRO A 17 -17.23 -8.66 -20.78
N PHE A 18 -17.83 -9.11 -21.89
CA PHE A 18 -17.17 -9.20 -23.20
C PHE A 18 -17.16 -7.88 -23.97
N GLN A 19 -17.93 -6.88 -23.52
CA GLN A 19 -17.91 -5.52 -24.08
C GLN A 19 -17.15 -4.53 -23.19
N GLN A 20 -16.78 -4.94 -21.98
CA GLN A 20 -15.95 -4.14 -21.08
C GLN A 20 -14.47 -4.40 -21.37
N LYS A 21 -13.68 -3.32 -21.36
CA LYS A 21 -12.22 -3.46 -21.42
C LYS A 21 -11.79 -4.24 -20.17
N VAL A 22 -11.05 -5.35 -20.36
CA VAL A 22 -10.75 -6.31 -19.29
C VAL A 22 -9.92 -5.67 -18.16
N MET A 23 -9.10 -4.65 -18.46
CA MET A 23 -8.20 -4.04 -17.45
C MET A 23 -7.91 -2.53 -17.65
N PRO A 24 -8.91 -1.62 -17.77
CA PRO A 24 -8.63 -0.18 -17.87
C PRO A 24 -8.13 0.42 -16.55
N GLY A 25 -8.61 -0.09 -15.41
CA GLY A 25 -8.32 0.45 -14.08
C GLY A 25 -6.91 0.15 -13.53
N LEU A 26 -6.17 -0.76 -14.17
CA LEU A 26 -4.82 -1.12 -13.70
C LEU A 26 -3.76 -0.09 -14.14
N TRP A 27 -3.98 0.57 -15.28
CA TRP A 27 -3.02 1.51 -15.87
C TRP A 27 -3.49 2.96 -15.81
N LYS A 28 -4.80 3.21 -15.82
CA LYS A 28 -5.36 4.57 -15.89
C LYS A 28 -5.22 5.36 -14.58
N ASP A 29 -5.19 4.67 -13.44
CA ASP A 29 -5.21 5.30 -12.11
C ASP A 29 -3.93 5.04 -11.31
N LEU A 30 -2.82 4.70 -11.97
CA LEU A 30 -1.53 4.48 -11.30
C LEU A 30 -1.06 5.69 -10.47
N PRO A 31 -0.96 6.91 -11.02
CA PRO A 31 -0.49 8.06 -10.24
C PRO A 31 -1.42 8.39 -9.08
N GLY A 32 -2.75 8.34 -9.29
CA GLY A 32 -3.72 8.60 -8.22
C GLY A 32 -3.70 7.55 -7.11
N LYS A 33 -3.58 6.25 -7.46
CA LYS A 33 -3.47 5.16 -6.48
C LYS A 33 -2.14 5.19 -5.73
N ILE A 34 -1.06 5.63 -6.35
CA ILE A 34 0.24 5.82 -5.69
C ILE A 34 0.15 6.96 -4.67
N SER A 35 -0.40 8.11 -5.06
CA SER A 35 -0.59 9.24 -4.14
C SER A 35 -1.42 8.86 -2.92
N HIS A 36 -2.55 8.16 -3.11
CA HIS A 36 -3.37 7.68 -2.00
C HIS A 36 -2.64 6.64 -1.12
N LYS A 37 -1.87 5.74 -1.72
CA LYS A 37 -1.19 4.69 -0.95
C LYS A 37 0.00 5.22 -0.16
N ILE A 38 0.68 6.24 -0.67
CA ILE A 38 1.78 6.93 0.03
C ILE A 38 1.20 7.83 1.13
N SER A 39 0.15 8.61 0.87
CA SER A 39 -0.45 9.50 1.87
C SER A 39 -0.97 8.75 3.09
N ASP A 40 -1.55 7.57 2.88
CA ASP A 40 -2.21 6.84 3.97
C ASP A 40 -1.21 5.93 4.73
N SER A 41 -0.08 5.59 4.12
CA SER A 41 0.88 4.63 4.68
C SER A 41 2.23 5.23 5.10
N TRP A 42 2.47 6.52 4.88
CA TRP A 42 3.79 7.12 5.13
C TRP A 42 4.24 6.97 6.59
N LEU A 43 3.34 7.23 7.55
CA LEU A 43 3.66 7.15 8.98
C LEU A 43 4.01 5.73 9.41
N ASN A 44 3.26 4.74 8.90
CA ASN A 44 3.50 3.32 9.16
C ASN A 44 4.82 2.85 8.52
N ALA A 45 5.16 3.36 7.34
CA ALA A 45 6.43 3.07 6.67
C ALA A 45 7.62 3.66 7.43
N THR A 46 7.52 4.91 7.90
CA THR A 46 8.56 5.54 8.72
C THR A 46 8.74 4.79 10.03
N LEU A 47 7.67 4.44 10.74
CA LEU A 47 7.76 3.74 12.02
C LEU A 47 8.45 2.37 11.91
N LEU A 48 8.30 1.68 10.78
CA LEU A 48 8.99 0.41 10.52
C LEU A 48 10.45 0.60 10.07
N LEU A 49 10.73 1.60 9.22
CA LEU A 49 12.05 1.80 8.65
C LEU A 49 13.01 2.54 9.60
N THR A 50 12.51 3.45 10.44
CA THR A 50 13.30 4.22 11.41
C THR A 50 14.14 3.34 12.35
N PRO A 51 13.60 2.32 13.03
CA PRO A 51 14.41 1.47 13.90
C PRO A 51 15.42 0.61 13.12
N LEU A 52 15.05 0.13 11.94
CA LEU A 52 15.97 -0.64 11.07
C LEU A 52 17.17 0.22 10.66
N ILE A 53 16.94 1.39 10.10
CA ILE A 53 18.00 2.33 9.70
C ILE A 53 18.83 2.74 10.91
N GLY A 54 18.20 3.02 12.05
CA GLY A 54 18.88 3.33 13.30
C GLY A 54 19.85 2.23 13.72
N THR A 55 19.42 0.97 13.68
CA THR A 55 20.30 -0.18 14.01
C THR A 55 21.42 -0.37 12.99
N TYR A 56 21.17 -0.20 11.69
CA TYR A 56 22.23 -0.32 10.69
C TYR A 56 23.27 0.79 10.84
N SER A 57 22.83 2.04 11.02
CA SER A 57 23.73 3.17 11.22
C SER A 57 24.55 3.05 12.50
N SER A 58 23.94 2.67 13.63
CA SER A 58 24.68 2.52 14.90
C SER A 58 25.66 1.35 14.89
N ASN A 59 25.32 0.23 14.23
CA ASN A 59 26.25 -0.88 14.08
C ASN A 59 27.38 -0.56 13.12
N LEU A 60 27.11 0.20 12.04
CA LEU A 60 28.14 0.63 11.11
C LEU A 60 29.09 1.64 11.75
N ASP A 61 28.59 2.55 12.58
CA ASP A 61 29.43 3.48 13.36
C ASP A 61 30.31 2.74 14.36
N MET A 62 29.75 1.76 15.08
CA MET A 62 30.52 0.92 15.99
C MET A 62 31.57 0.07 15.26
N PHE A 63 31.29 -0.40 14.04
CA PHE A 63 32.24 -1.19 13.25
C PHE A 63 33.36 -0.33 12.65
N ASN A 64 33.06 0.88 12.18
CA ASN A 64 34.09 1.82 11.71
C ASN A 64 34.98 2.30 12.86
N PHE A 65 34.40 2.58 14.04
CA PHE A 65 35.16 2.97 15.23
C PHE A 65 36.12 1.87 15.72
N VAL A 66 35.76 0.58 15.59
CA VAL A 66 36.63 -0.56 15.95
C VAL A 66 37.76 -0.81 14.93
N ILE A 67 37.63 -0.33 13.69
CA ILE A 67 38.67 -0.45 12.65
C ILE A 67 39.67 0.73 12.70
N GLU A 68 39.31 1.83 13.36
CA GLU A 68 40.13 3.04 13.49
C GLU A 68 41.02 3.09 14.76
N GLU A 69 40.87 2.17 15.72
CA GLU A 69 41.85 1.87 16.79
C GLU A 69 42.82 0.74 16.39
#